data_AF-A0A2N2FB19-F1
#
_entry.id   AF-A0A2N2FB19-F1
#
_cell.length_a   1.000
_cell.length_b   1.000
_cell.length_c   1.000
_cell.angle_alpha   90.00
_cell.angle_beta   90.00
_cell.angle_gamma   90.00
#
_symmetry.space_group_name_H-M   'P 1'
#
loop_
_entity.id
_entity.type
_entity.pdbx_description
1 polymer ?
#
loop_
_entity_poly.entity_id
_entity_poly.type
_entity_poly.pdbx_seq_one_letter_code
_entity_poly.pdbx_strand_id
1 'polypeptide(L)'
;YTPCTFIKTRYGNQSTLVVALWMILVMIMYALGQLIGLGQVFEILFGVKYELALLISGVVVIGYIVAGGMMGATYNAAFQCVIMMITLIVPMGLVMKVMGSSGWWFPPLAYGDMVPSMLKMIPTFFDTKYDFRWYFALIPAFTLGPVALPHLAARVFTSTNIKTARWAVVWFTFFLGLLFSATYTIGFAGNYFQAMTGVVIKKPDQITLILQLIYSPQWVAAFVLAGAIAAGVSTLNGNLMAIAALAGSDILGIVAPKMEAKKKVRIGFIVLAAGGVIALLLAFNPPTFLVTSILWAFGLLASTATPGILLGVWWKQANKYALICSSIICGIIFIVISPYVFKSIVVGKGLVAALGMSGALVTVPLSFALFIILSFIFNKMGRAPSQEEKAVLDRIHGWNDYREERYNGKVWPWVVAVVCLAISVWGLQPW
;
A
#
# COMPACT_ATOMS: atom_id res chain seq x y z
N TYR A 1 10.66 14.79 -5.52
CA TYR A 1 11.47 13.95 -4.64
C TYR A 1 10.71 12.68 -4.33
N THR A 2 11.36 11.54 -4.43
CA THR A 2 10.79 10.19 -4.21
C THR A 2 11.77 9.40 -3.32
N PRO A 3 11.38 8.22 -2.79
CA PRO A 3 12.33 7.33 -2.12
C PRO A 3 13.53 6.96 -2.99
N CYS A 4 13.37 6.95 -4.32
CA CYS A 4 14.47 6.75 -5.27
C CYS A 4 15.55 7.82 -5.17
N THR A 5 15.22 9.04 -4.73
CA THR A 5 16.24 10.07 -4.44
C THR A 5 17.19 9.60 -3.34
N PHE A 6 16.66 9.04 -2.25
CA PHE A 6 17.49 8.46 -1.18
C PHE A 6 18.30 7.27 -1.68
N ILE A 7 17.67 6.34 -2.42
CA ILE A 7 18.36 5.18 -2.99
C ILE A 7 19.51 5.61 -3.90
N LYS A 8 19.32 6.67 -4.70
CA LYS A 8 20.37 7.22 -5.57
C LYS A 8 21.54 7.76 -4.77
N THR A 9 21.28 8.54 -3.74
CA THR A 9 22.32 9.10 -2.88
C THR A 9 23.06 8.02 -2.11
N ARG A 10 22.37 6.96 -1.66
CA ARG A 10 22.93 5.93 -0.80
C ARG A 10 23.59 4.76 -1.54
N TYR A 11 23.07 4.39 -2.71
CA TYR A 11 23.42 3.16 -3.45
C TYR A 11 23.70 3.40 -4.93
N GLY A 12 23.62 4.64 -5.40
CA GLY A 12 23.93 5.02 -6.77
C GLY A 12 22.82 4.74 -7.79
N ASN A 13 23.14 5.03 -9.05
CA ASN A 13 22.19 5.05 -10.16
C ASN A 13 21.60 3.66 -10.50
N GLN A 14 22.42 2.60 -10.50
CA GLN A 14 21.98 1.25 -10.89
C GLN A 14 20.88 0.72 -9.94
N SER A 15 21.11 0.84 -8.64
CA SER A 15 20.13 0.45 -7.61
C SER A 15 18.84 1.24 -7.73
N THR A 16 18.95 2.52 -8.06
CA THR A 16 17.80 3.42 -8.24
C THR A 16 16.91 2.97 -9.39
N LEU A 17 17.51 2.60 -10.54
CA LEU A 17 16.74 2.11 -11.69
C LEU A 17 15.96 0.84 -11.33
N VAL A 18 16.59 -0.13 -10.66
CA VAL A 18 15.95 -1.38 -10.26
C VAL A 18 14.79 -1.12 -9.29
N VAL A 19 15.02 -0.31 -8.25
CA VAL A 19 13.98 0.01 -7.26
C VAL A 19 12.85 0.84 -7.88
N ALA A 20 13.16 1.77 -8.78
CA ALA A 20 12.15 2.57 -9.47
C ALA A 20 11.22 1.71 -10.33
N LEU A 21 11.74 0.69 -11.02
CA LEU A 21 10.94 -0.26 -11.79
C LEU A 21 9.97 -1.06 -10.90
N TRP A 22 10.45 -1.56 -9.76
CA TRP A 22 9.60 -2.19 -8.76
C TRP A 22 8.51 -1.26 -8.24
N MET A 23 8.86 0.00 -7.92
CA MET A 23 7.88 0.99 -7.47
C MET A 23 6.84 1.31 -8.53
N ILE A 24 7.22 1.43 -9.81
CA ILE A 24 6.25 1.63 -10.91
C ILE A 24 5.28 0.45 -11.00
N LEU A 25 5.79 -0.79 -10.99
CA LEU A 25 4.95 -1.99 -11.01
C LEU A 25 3.96 -2.00 -9.85
N VAL A 26 4.44 -1.71 -8.63
CA VAL A 26 3.61 -1.62 -7.43
C VAL A 26 2.55 -0.51 -7.55
N MET A 27 2.89 0.66 -8.10
CA MET A 27 1.91 1.74 -8.29
C MET A 27 0.81 1.34 -9.29
N ILE A 28 1.13 0.56 -10.33
CA ILE A 28 0.13 0.01 -11.26
C ILE A 28 -0.78 -0.99 -10.55
N MET A 29 -0.21 -1.90 -9.76
CA MET A 29 -0.99 -2.88 -8.98
C MET A 29 -1.89 -2.20 -7.95
N TYR A 30 -1.40 -1.13 -7.31
CA TYR A 30 -2.20 -0.39 -6.35
C TYR A 30 -3.30 0.43 -7.05
N ALA A 31 -3.01 1.02 -8.22
CA ALA A 31 -4.00 1.69 -9.06
C ALA A 31 -5.14 0.74 -9.50
N LEU A 32 -4.84 -0.52 -9.78
CA LEU A 32 -5.85 -1.54 -10.11
C LEU A 32 -6.89 -1.67 -8.99
N GLY A 33 -6.49 -1.77 -7.73
CA GLY A 33 -7.44 -1.86 -6.61
C GLY A 33 -8.37 -0.65 -6.52
N GLN A 34 -7.86 0.54 -6.83
CA GLN A 34 -8.66 1.76 -6.85
C GLN A 34 -9.67 1.78 -8.00
N LEU A 35 -9.27 1.31 -9.18
CA LEU A 35 -10.16 1.22 -10.34
C LEU A 35 -11.27 0.18 -10.14
N ILE A 36 -10.98 -0.96 -9.51
CA ILE A 36 -12.00 -1.94 -9.12
C ILE A 36 -13.03 -1.31 -8.18
N GLY A 37 -12.55 -0.61 -7.14
CA GLY A 37 -13.43 0.10 -6.20
C GLY A 37 -14.30 1.15 -6.89
N LEU A 38 -13.71 1.99 -7.76
CA LEU A 38 -14.45 2.98 -8.54
C LEU A 38 -15.49 2.33 -9.46
N GLY A 39 -15.14 1.23 -10.13
CA GLY A 39 -16.06 0.46 -10.97
C GLY A 39 -17.25 -0.09 -10.17
N GLN A 40 -17.01 -0.63 -8.99
CA GLN A 40 -18.08 -1.11 -8.09
C GLN A 40 -18.98 0.02 -7.59
N VAL A 41 -18.43 1.21 -7.31
CA VAL A 41 -19.22 2.38 -6.91
C VAL A 41 -20.09 2.87 -8.07
N PHE A 42 -19.53 2.94 -9.29
CA PHE A 42 -20.26 3.35 -10.49
C PHE A 42 -21.33 2.32 -10.90
N GLU A 43 -21.07 1.03 -10.70
CA GLU A 43 -22.04 -0.06 -10.91
C GLU A 43 -23.30 0.20 -10.06
N ILE A 44 -23.12 0.54 -8.79
CA ILE A 44 -24.24 0.86 -7.88
C ILE A 44 -24.88 2.19 -8.24
N LEU A 45 -24.09 3.23 -8.52
CA LEU A 45 -24.59 4.58 -8.75
C LEU A 45 -25.46 4.67 -10.02
N PHE A 46 -25.04 4.02 -11.10
CA PHE A 46 -25.72 4.09 -12.40
C PHE A 46 -26.59 2.87 -12.70
N GLY A 47 -26.52 1.81 -11.89
CA GLY A 47 -27.26 0.56 -12.13
C GLY A 47 -26.82 -0.16 -13.41
N VAL A 48 -25.59 0.05 -13.87
CA VAL A 48 -25.03 -0.56 -15.08
C VAL A 48 -24.12 -1.73 -14.73
N LYS A 49 -23.82 -2.60 -15.70
CA LYS A 49 -22.88 -3.73 -15.49
C LYS A 49 -21.49 -3.25 -15.10
N TYR A 50 -20.79 -4.04 -14.27
CA TYR A 50 -19.44 -3.73 -13.77
C TYR A 50 -18.45 -3.36 -14.88
N GLU A 51 -18.45 -4.07 -16.00
CA GLU A 51 -17.51 -3.84 -17.10
C GLU A 51 -17.69 -2.44 -17.73
N LEU A 52 -18.95 -2.00 -17.88
CA LEU A 52 -19.27 -0.68 -18.41
C LEU A 52 -18.97 0.40 -17.36
N ALA A 53 -19.33 0.16 -16.10
CA ALA A 53 -19.03 1.05 -14.98
C ALA A 53 -17.53 1.29 -14.81
N LEU A 54 -16.73 0.22 -14.89
CA LEU A 54 -15.28 0.26 -14.84
C LEU A 54 -14.70 1.04 -16.02
N LEU A 55 -15.17 0.79 -17.24
CA LEU A 55 -14.69 1.50 -18.43
C LEU A 55 -14.95 3.01 -18.33
N ILE A 56 -16.19 3.40 -17.99
CA ILE A 56 -16.58 4.81 -17.87
C ILE A 56 -15.77 5.48 -16.77
N SER A 57 -15.78 4.91 -15.56
CA SER A 57 -15.07 5.46 -14.41
C SER A 57 -13.57 5.56 -14.68
N GLY A 58 -12.94 4.51 -15.21
CA GLY A 58 -11.53 4.49 -15.57
C GLY A 58 -11.14 5.55 -16.60
N VAL A 59 -11.84 5.64 -17.73
CA VAL A 59 -11.53 6.62 -18.78
C VAL A 59 -11.68 8.06 -18.26
N VAL A 60 -12.76 8.35 -17.53
CA VAL A 60 -13.01 9.68 -16.99
C VAL A 60 -11.95 10.05 -15.95
N VAL A 61 -11.65 9.17 -15.00
CA VAL A 61 -10.73 9.48 -13.89
C VAL A 61 -9.28 9.54 -14.38
N ILE A 62 -8.85 8.59 -15.23
CA ILE A 62 -7.50 8.61 -15.81
C ILE A 62 -7.34 9.85 -16.70
N GLY A 63 -8.33 10.16 -17.55
CA GLY A 63 -8.32 11.34 -18.41
C GLY A 63 -8.20 12.63 -17.61
N TYR A 64 -8.97 12.74 -16.53
CA TYR A 64 -8.88 13.87 -15.59
C TYR A 64 -7.49 14.00 -14.96
N ILE A 65 -6.88 12.89 -14.52
CA ILE A 65 -5.54 12.90 -13.90
C ILE A 65 -4.45 13.29 -14.91
N VAL A 66 -4.54 12.79 -16.14
CA VAL A 66 -3.63 13.13 -17.23
C VAL A 66 -3.71 14.62 -17.57
N ALA A 67 -4.93 15.19 -17.60
CA ALA A 67 -5.15 16.60 -17.91
C ALA A 67 -4.81 17.54 -16.75
N GLY A 68 -5.13 17.16 -15.51
CA GLY A 68 -5.03 18.03 -14.33
C GLY A 68 -3.62 18.28 -13.82
N GLY A 69 -2.70 17.32 -14.00
CA GLY A 69 -1.33 17.42 -13.50
C GLY A 69 -1.21 17.58 -11.97
N MET A 70 -0.01 17.91 -11.48
CA MET A 70 0.26 17.98 -10.02
C MET A 70 -0.26 19.25 -9.32
N MET A 71 -0.67 20.29 -10.06
CA MET A 71 -1.06 21.57 -9.47
C MET A 71 -2.46 21.47 -8.85
N GLY A 72 -2.57 21.75 -7.55
CA GLY A 72 -3.83 21.66 -6.79
C GLY A 72 -4.08 20.32 -6.07
N ALA A 73 -3.29 19.29 -6.35
CA ALA A 73 -3.50 17.95 -5.78
C ALA A 73 -3.38 17.90 -4.25
N THR A 74 -2.56 18.75 -3.62
CA THR A 74 -2.37 18.73 -2.16
C THR A 74 -3.59 19.25 -1.40
N TYR A 75 -4.14 20.39 -1.81
CA TYR A 75 -5.33 20.98 -1.18
C TYR A 75 -6.56 20.12 -1.45
N ASN A 76 -6.70 19.62 -2.68
CA ASN A 76 -7.77 18.69 -3.02
C ASN A 76 -7.70 17.42 -2.17
N ALA A 77 -6.51 16.84 -1.96
CA ALA A 77 -6.35 15.66 -1.10
C ALA A 77 -6.69 15.94 0.37
N ALA A 78 -6.33 17.10 0.91
CA ALA A 78 -6.67 17.49 2.27
C ALA A 78 -8.20 17.64 2.44
N PHE A 79 -8.86 18.33 1.50
CA PHE A 79 -10.31 18.46 1.48
C PHE A 79 -11.02 17.11 1.32
N GLN A 80 -10.53 16.26 0.42
CA GLN A 80 -11.04 14.90 0.21
C GLN A 80 -10.85 14.04 1.46
N CYS A 81 -9.77 14.22 2.23
CA CYS A 81 -9.58 13.54 3.51
C CYS A 81 -10.73 13.83 4.48
N VAL A 82 -11.10 15.10 4.63
CA VAL A 82 -12.22 15.51 5.50
C VAL A 82 -13.54 14.91 5.00
N ILE A 83 -13.80 14.99 3.69
CA ILE A 83 -15.00 14.39 3.09
C ILE A 83 -15.05 12.88 3.38
N MET A 84 -13.97 12.15 3.10
CA MET A 84 -13.90 10.70 3.33
C MET A 84 -14.22 10.35 4.78
N MET A 85 -13.64 11.08 5.74
CA MET A 85 -13.89 10.86 7.17
C MET A 85 -15.37 11.05 7.52
N ILE A 86 -15.98 12.14 7.05
CA ILE A 86 -17.39 12.43 7.33
C ILE A 86 -18.29 11.38 6.66
N THR A 87 -18.08 11.11 5.37
CA THR A 87 -18.90 10.17 4.57
C THR A 87 -18.83 8.73 5.06
N LEU A 88 -17.74 8.35 5.72
CA LEU A 88 -17.58 6.99 6.25
C LEU A 88 -18.10 6.87 7.68
N ILE A 89 -17.86 7.86 8.55
CA ILE A 89 -18.23 7.77 9.98
C ILE A 89 -19.67 8.20 10.23
N VAL A 90 -20.10 9.35 9.71
CA VAL A 90 -21.40 9.94 10.07
C VAL A 90 -22.57 9.09 9.53
N PRO A 91 -22.60 8.72 8.23
CA PRO A 91 -23.62 7.81 7.71
C PRO A 91 -23.61 6.44 8.38
N MET A 92 -22.45 5.93 8.80
CA MET A 92 -22.40 4.66 9.54
C MET A 92 -23.10 4.77 10.90
N GLY A 93 -23.10 5.95 11.52
CA GLY A 93 -23.85 6.21 12.74
C GLY A 93 -25.36 6.10 12.54
N LEU A 94 -25.88 6.54 11.40
CA LEU A 94 -27.29 6.37 11.08
C LEU A 94 -27.64 4.88 10.93
N VAL A 95 -26.82 4.12 10.20
CA VAL A 95 -26.99 2.67 10.07
C VAL A 95 -26.97 1.99 11.44
N MET A 96 -25.99 2.29 12.29
CA MET A 96 -25.89 1.72 13.63
C MET A 96 -27.07 2.07 14.53
N LYS A 97 -27.59 3.31 14.43
CA LYS A 97 -28.77 3.75 15.16
C LYS A 97 -30.00 2.92 14.77
N VAL A 98 -30.21 2.70 13.48
CA VAL A 98 -31.35 1.91 12.98
C VAL A 98 -31.20 0.43 13.36
N MET A 99 -29.98 -0.09 13.41
CA MET A 99 -29.69 -1.46 13.86
C MET A 99 -29.77 -1.65 15.38
N GLY A 100 -30.04 -0.58 16.14
CA GLY A 100 -30.29 -0.64 17.59
C GLY A 100 -29.08 -0.41 18.48
N SER A 101 -27.94 0.08 17.97
CA SER A 101 -26.79 0.43 18.82
C SER A 101 -27.03 1.74 19.56
N SER A 102 -26.78 1.72 20.87
CA SER A 102 -26.71 2.90 21.75
C SER A 102 -25.47 3.77 21.49
N GLY A 103 -24.39 3.19 20.99
CA GLY A 103 -23.16 3.90 20.62
C GLY A 103 -23.12 4.44 19.20
N TRP A 104 -24.27 4.58 18.54
CA TRP A 104 -24.38 5.06 17.16
C TRP A 104 -23.69 6.40 16.87
N TRP A 105 -23.49 7.25 17.90
CA TRP A 105 -22.86 8.57 17.78
C TRP A 105 -21.35 8.50 17.51
N PHE A 106 -20.70 7.38 17.83
CA PHE A 106 -19.30 7.13 17.47
C PHE A 106 -19.08 5.69 17.01
N PRO A 107 -19.56 5.37 15.80
CA PRO A 107 -19.50 4.02 15.24
C PRO A 107 -18.12 3.36 15.33
N PRO A 108 -16.98 4.03 15.08
CA PRO A 108 -15.68 3.36 15.01
C PRO A 108 -15.35 2.49 16.23
N LEU A 109 -15.85 2.83 17.42
CA LEU A 109 -15.50 2.14 18.67
C LEU A 109 -16.69 1.83 19.59
N ALA A 110 -17.89 2.37 19.33
CA ALA A 110 -18.99 2.32 20.31
C ALA A 110 -20.10 1.29 19.99
N TYR A 111 -19.87 0.33 19.08
CA TYR A 111 -20.84 -0.73 18.75
C TYR A 111 -20.83 -1.96 19.69
N GLY A 112 -20.16 -1.86 20.84
CA GLY A 112 -19.93 -2.99 21.76
C GLY A 112 -21.20 -3.59 22.36
N ASP A 113 -22.28 -2.81 22.44
CA ASP A 113 -23.58 -3.25 22.95
C ASP A 113 -24.30 -4.24 22.00
N MET A 114 -23.96 -4.24 20.71
CA MET A 114 -24.46 -5.19 19.73
C MET A 114 -23.71 -6.54 19.73
N VAL A 115 -22.58 -6.62 20.44
CA VAL A 115 -21.74 -7.82 20.45
C VAL A 115 -22.46 -9.04 21.04
N PRO A 116 -23.17 -8.96 22.18
CA PRO A 116 -23.88 -10.12 22.72
C PRO A 116 -24.95 -10.70 21.79
N SER A 117 -25.68 -9.87 21.05
CA SER A 117 -26.66 -10.35 20.06
C SER A 117 -25.97 -10.96 18.84
N MET A 118 -24.85 -10.38 18.38
CA MET A 118 -24.02 -11.01 17.35
C MET A 118 -23.56 -12.40 17.77
N LEU A 119 -23.00 -12.55 18.98
CA LEU A 119 -22.46 -13.82 19.45
C LEU A 119 -23.52 -14.90 19.70
N LYS A 120 -24.78 -14.50 19.98
CA LYS A 120 -25.90 -15.45 20.00
C LYS A 120 -26.18 -16.05 18.63
N MET A 121 -26.02 -15.26 17.56
CA MET A 121 -26.27 -15.70 16.18
C MET A 121 -25.04 -16.37 15.54
N ILE A 122 -23.85 -15.86 15.83
CA ILE A 122 -22.56 -16.33 15.32
C ILE A 122 -21.60 -16.46 16.51
N PRO A 123 -21.62 -17.58 17.26
CA PRO A 123 -20.76 -17.77 18.43
C PRO A 123 -19.27 -17.65 18.13
N THR A 124 -18.85 -18.03 16.92
CA THR A 124 -17.46 -18.03 16.46
C THR A 124 -17.05 -16.72 15.78
N PHE A 125 -17.80 -15.63 15.95
CA PHE A 125 -17.58 -14.39 15.19
C PHE A 125 -16.19 -13.78 15.41
N PHE A 126 -15.68 -13.83 16.64
CA PHE A 126 -14.34 -13.32 16.98
C PHE A 126 -13.24 -14.39 16.91
N ASP A 127 -13.57 -15.61 16.51
CA ASP A 127 -12.57 -16.66 16.36
C ASP A 127 -11.64 -16.31 15.19
N THR A 128 -10.37 -16.68 15.33
CA THR A 128 -9.39 -16.53 14.26
C THR A 128 -9.78 -17.42 13.08
N LYS A 129 -10.25 -16.78 12.00
CA LYS A 129 -10.68 -17.46 10.77
C LYS A 129 -9.54 -18.10 9.99
N TYR A 130 -8.34 -17.55 10.11
CA TYR A 130 -7.15 -17.99 9.40
C TYR A 130 -6.07 -18.49 10.37
N ASP A 131 -5.08 -19.17 9.83
CA ASP A 131 -3.88 -19.52 10.60
C ASP A 131 -3.20 -18.25 11.14
N PHE A 132 -2.62 -18.36 12.33
CA PHE A 132 -1.88 -17.29 12.98
C PHE A 132 -0.80 -16.66 12.08
N ARG A 133 -0.17 -17.47 11.21
CA ARG A 133 0.82 -17.03 10.21
C ARG A 133 0.27 -15.96 9.28
N TRP A 134 -0.99 -16.06 8.87
CA TRP A 134 -1.61 -15.05 7.99
C TRP A 134 -1.69 -13.70 8.69
N TYR A 135 -2.15 -13.68 9.95
CA TYR A 135 -2.23 -12.46 10.74
C TYR A 135 -0.86 -11.88 11.04
N PHE A 136 0.12 -12.73 11.35
CA PHE A 136 1.50 -12.30 11.52
C PHE A 136 2.05 -11.67 10.23
N ALA A 137 1.72 -12.20 9.06
CA ALA A 137 2.15 -11.66 7.76
C ALA A 137 1.58 -10.28 7.43
N LEU A 138 0.39 -9.94 7.97
CA LEU A 138 -0.21 -8.62 7.77
C LEU A 138 0.65 -7.51 8.34
N ILE A 139 1.24 -7.70 9.52
CA ILE A 139 2.03 -6.68 10.21
C ILE A 139 3.18 -6.20 9.31
N PRO A 140 4.15 -7.02 8.89
CA PRO A 140 5.26 -6.55 8.08
C PRO A 140 4.80 -5.99 6.73
N ALA A 141 3.74 -6.48 6.11
CA ALA A 141 3.29 -5.90 4.83
C ALA A 141 2.63 -4.53 5.01
N PHE A 142 1.76 -4.36 6.00
CA PHE A 142 1.09 -3.08 6.27
C PHE A 142 1.99 -2.07 6.98
N THR A 143 3.08 -2.48 7.63
CA THR A 143 4.03 -1.55 8.24
C THR A 143 5.20 -1.24 7.32
N LEU A 144 5.81 -2.26 6.70
CA LEU A 144 7.03 -2.09 5.89
C LEU A 144 6.69 -1.66 4.46
N GLY A 145 5.58 -2.15 3.88
CA GLY A 145 5.16 -1.73 2.53
C GLY A 145 5.02 -0.21 2.42
N PRO A 146 4.23 0.45 3.29
CA PRO A 146 4.01 1.89 3.23
C PRO A 146 5.26 2.76 3.34
N VAL A 147 6.33 2.28 3.99
CA VAL A 147 7.61 3.03 4.14
C VAL A 147 8.20 3.38 2.78
N ALA A 148 8.01 2.52 1.78
CA ALA A 148 8.57 2.68 0.45
C ALA A 148 7.60 3.34 -0.55
N LEU A 149 6.38 3.74 -0.13
CA LEU A 149 5.40 4.31 -1.05
C LEU A 149 5.87 5.67 -1.59
N PRO A 150 6.05 5.82 -2.93
CA PRO A 150 6.62 7.04 -3.49
C PRO A 150 5.76 8.27 -3.26
N HIS A 151 4.43 8.13 -3.39
CA HIS A 151 3.49 9.23 -3.23
C HIS A 151 3.41 9.73 -1.78
N LEU A 152 3.66 8.88 -0.78
CA LEU A 152 3.66 9.27 0.63
C LEU A 152 4.95 10.01 0.98
N ALA A 153 6.10 9.44 0.62
CA ALA A 153 7.41 10.02 0.90
C ALA A 153 7.57 11.40 0.24
N ALA A 154 7.08 11.57 -0.99
CA ALA A 154 7.11 12.86 -1.69
C ALA A 154 6.48 14.00 -0.87
N ARG A 155 5.39 13.72 -0.13
CA ARG A 155 4.69 14.73 0.69
C ARG A 155 5.52 15.18 1.89
N VAL A 156 6.23 14.26 2.53
CA VAL A 156 7.12 14.57 3.64
C VAL A 156 8.28 15.44 3.17
N PHE A 157 8.86 15.14 2.00
CA PHE A 157 9.97 15.92 1.42
C PHE A 157 9.57 17.32 0.94
N THR A 158 8.29 17.54 0.63
CA THR A 158 7.77 18.87 0.23
C THR A 158 7.30 19.72 1.42
N SER A 159 7.45 19.23 2.66
CA SER A 159 7.10 20.00 3.84
C SER A 159 8.04 21.20 4.03
N THR A 160 7.50 22.30 4.57
CA THR A 160 8.25 23.56 4.72
C THR A 160 9.35 23.50 5.76
N ASN A 161 9.20 22.65 6.78
CA ASN A 161 10.19 22.44 7.83
C ASN A 161 10.00 21.05 8.50
N ILE A 162 11.04 20.61 9.23
CA ILE A 162 11.07 19.30 9.90
C ILE A 162 9.94 19.16 10.94
N LYS A 163 9.59 20.24 11.64
CA LYS A 163 8.52 20.23 12.65
C LYS A 163 7.17 19.91 12.02
N THR A 164 6.82 20.57 10.92
CA THR A 164 5.61 20.32 10.13
C THR A 164 5.63 18.90 9.56
N ALA A 165 6.78 18.41 9.08
CA ALA A 165 6.93 17.04 8.61
C ALA A 165 6.57 16.01 9.69
N ARG A 166 7.07 16.20 10.92
CA ARG A 166 6.79 15.31 12.07
C ARG A 166 5.32 15.34 12.48
N TRP A 167 4.74 16.54 12.57
CA TRP A 167 3.32 16.67 12.91
C TRP A 167 2.39 16.12 11.83
N ALA A 168 2.77 16.21 10.56
CA ALA A 168 2.02 15.59 9.47
C ALA A 168 1.92 14.07 9.64
N VAL A 169 2.98 13.40 10.14
CA VAL A 169 2.94 11.97 10.44
C VAL A 169 1.98 11.67 11.60
N VAL A 170 1.98 12.47 12.66
CA VAL A 170 1.06 12.29 13.81
C VAL A 170 -0.40 12.40 13.35
N TRP A 171 -0.73 13.45 12.60
CA TRP A 171 -2.09 13.63 12.07
C TRP A 171 -2.47 12.53 11.10
N PHE A 172 -1.54 12.11 10.23
CA PHE A 172 -1.75 10.99 9.33
C PHE A 172 -2.09 9.71 10.11
N THR A 173 -1.31 9.35 11.13
CA THR A 173 -1.58 8.17 11.97
C THR A 173 -2.93 8.27 12.68
N PHE A 174 -3.29 9.44 13.21
CA PHE A 174 -4.57 9.65 13.88
C PHE A 174 -5.76 9.43 12.93
N PHE A 175 -5.79 10.14 11.79
CA PHE A 175 -6.90 10.03 10.84
C PHE A 175 -6.97 8.63 10.21
N LEU A 176 -5.82 8.02 9.92
CA LEU A 176 -5.76 6.66 9.38
C LEU A 176 -6.29 5.64 10.39
N GLY A 177 -5.90 5.74 11.66
CA GLY A 177 -6.40 4.87 12.72
C GLY A 177 -7.92 5.01 12.92
N LEU A 178 -8.43 6.24 12.85
CA LEU A 178 -9.85 6.51 12.93
C LEU A 178 -10.62 5.95 11.71
N LEU A 179 -10.05 6.02 10.51
CA LEU A 179 -10.63 5.43 9.31
C LEU A 179 -10.67 3.90 9.40
N PHE A 180 -9.57 3.24 9.79
CA PHE A 180 -9.53 1.79 9.89
C PHE A 180 -10.46 1.23 10.98
N SER A 181 -10.57 1.89 12.13
CA SER A 181 -11.54 1.50 13.16
C SER A 181 -12.98 1.55 12.65
N ALA A 182 -13.32 2.58 11.85
CA ALA A 182 -14.61 2.66 11.20
C ALA A 182 -14.85 1.52 10.18
N THR A 183 -13.82 1.07 9.44
CA THR A 183 -13.96 -0.08 8.53
C THR A 183 -14.28 -1.40 9.24
N TYR A 184 -13.76 -1.62 10.46
CA TYR A 184 -14.15 -2.78 11.28
C TYR A 184 -15.62 -2.73 11.67
N THR A 185 -16.13 -1.53 11.99
CA THR A 185 -17.54 -1.33 12.31
C THR A 185 -18.44 -1.66 11.12
N ILE A 186 -18.05 -1.23 9.91
CA ILE A 186 -18.78 -1.55 8.68
C ILE A 186 -18.81 -3.07 8.45
N GLY A 187 -17.66 -3.75 8.62
CA GLY A 187 -17.59 -5.21 8.51
C GLY A 187 -18.48 -5.91 9.54
N PHE A 188 -18.46 -5.45 10.79
CA PHE A 188 -19.35 -5.94 11.84
C PHE A 188 -20.82 -5.74 11.45
N ALA A 189 -21.20 -4.53 11.03
CA ALA A 189 -22.56 -4.22 10.63
C ALA A 189 -23.05 -5.08 9.45
N GLY A 190 -22.20 -5.34 8.46
CA GLY A 190 -22.54 -6.21 7.33
C GLY A 190 -22.78 -7.67 7.74
N ASN A 191 -21.99 -8.19 8.69
CA ASN A 191 -22.23 -9.53 9.24
C ASN A 191 -23.47 -9.56 10.13
N TYR A 192 -23.70 -8.50 10.91
CA TYR A 192 -24.85 -8.39 11.80
C TYR A 192 -26.14 -8.35 10.99
N PHE A 193 -26.15 -7.56 9.92
CA PHE A 193 -27.26 -7.49 8.97
C PHE A 193 -27.61 -8.89 8.43
N GLN A 194 -26.60 -9.62 7.93
CA GLN A 194 -26.80 -10.97 7.40
C GLN A 194 -27.33 -11.93 8.47
N ALA A 195 -26.76 -11.88 9.68
CA ALA A 195 -27.16 -12.73 10.79
C ALA A 195 -28.62 -12.50 11.20
N MET A 196 -29.05 -11.24 11.28
CA MET A 196 -30.39 -10.87 11.76
C MET A 196 -31.48 -10.98 10.69
N THR A 197 -31.15 -10.80 9.41
CA THR A 197 -32.14 -10.77 8.32
C THR A 197 -32.14 -12.02 7.45
N GLY A 198 -31.06 -12.81 7.47
CA GLY A 198 -30.85 -13.93 6.54
C GLY A 198 -30.52 -13.50 5.10
N VAL A 199 -30.48 -12.20 4.79
CA VAL A 199 -30.21 -11.70 3.45
C VAL A 199 -28.71 -11.69 3.18
N VAL A 200 -28.23 -12.60 2.31
CA VAL A 200 -26.80 -12.73 1.99
C VAL A 200 -26.31 -11.57 1.11
N ILE A 201 -25.22 -10.92 1.52
CA ILE A 201 -24.55 -9.88 0.73
C ILE A 201 -23.58 -10.55 -0.24
N LYS A 202 -23.95 -10.60 -1.53
CA LYS A 202 -23.17 -11.27 -2.58
C LYS A 202 -21.80 -10.63 -2.86
N LYS A 203 -21.70 -9.31 -2.73
CA LYS A 203 -20.47 -8.53 -2.97
C LYS A 203 -20.01 -7.86 -1.67
N PRO A 204 -19.14 -8.51 -0.87
CA PRO A 204 -18.74 -8.00 0.44
C PRO A 204 -18.07 -6.61 0.39
N ASP A 205 -17.36 -6.33 -0.70
CA ASP A 205 -16.72 -5.02 -0.93
C ASP A 205 -17.73 -3.85 -1.04
N GLN A 206 -19.01 -4.15 -1.28
CA GLN A 206 -20.08 -3.17 -1.40
C GLN A 206 -20.90 -3.01 -0.10
N ILE A 207 -20.53 -3.67 1.00
CA ILE A 207 -21.29 -3.64 2.27
C ILE A 207 -21.62 -2.22 2.70
N THR A 208 -20.64 -1.32 2.70
CA THR A 208 -20.85 0.09 3.08
C THR A 208 -21.98 0.71 2.27
N LEU A 209 -22.01 0.50 0.96
CA LEU A 209 -22.97 1.12 0.05
C LEU A 209 -24.35 0.47 0.18
N ILE A 210 -24.37 -0.85 0.26
CA ILE A 210 -25.61 -1.65 0.39
C ILE A 210 -26.34 -1.28 1.69
N LEU A 211 -25.64 -1.25 2.82
CA LEU A 211 -26.26 -0.90 4.10
C LEU A 211 -26.81 0.53 4.10
N GLN A 212 -26.14 1.46 3.43
CA GLN A 212 -26.61 2.85 3.33
C GLN A 212 -27.85 2.97 2.44
N LEU A 213 -27.93 2.22 1.35
CA LEU A 213 -29.14 2.17 0.51
C LEU A 213 -30.33 1.54 1.24
N ILE A 214 -30.09 0.62 2.18
CA ILE A 214 -31.14 -0.04 2.96
C ILE A 214 -31.62 0.84 4.12
N TYR A 215 -30.70 1.44 4.87
CA TYR A 215 -31.00 2.05 6.16
C TYR A 215 -30.99 3.58 6.18
N SER A 216 -30.47 4.23 5.14
CA SER A 216 -30.32 5.68 5.11
C SER A 216 -31.17 6.33 4.01
N PRO A 217 -31.57 7.61 4.19
CA PRO A 217 -32.20 8.38 3.13
C PRO A 217 -31.32 8.44 1.88
N GLN A 218 -31.95 8.54 0.70
CA GLN A 218 -31.24 8.49 -0.59
C GLN A 218 -30.12 9.53 -0.72
N TRP A 219 -30.31 10.74 -0.17
CA TRP A 219 -29.29 11.79 -0.20
C TRP A 219 -28.05 11.44 0.66
N VAL A 220 -28.23 10.70 1.76
CA VAL A 220 -27.13 10.22 2.60
C VAL A 220 -26.36 9.12 1.86
N ALA A 221 -27.06 8.17 1.26
CA ALA A 221 -26.43 7.11 0.47
C ALA A 221 -25.64 7.71 -0.73
N ALA A 222 -26.21 8.72 -1.40
CA ALA A 222 -25.51 9.46 -2.46
C ALA A 222 -24.26 10.18 -1.93
N PHE A 223 -24.31 10.75 -0.73
CA PHE A 223 -23.16 11.39 -0.09
C PHE A 223 -22.04 10.37 0.24
N VAL A 224 -22.39 9.16 0.70
CA VAL A 224 -21.42 8.07 0.92
C VAL A 224 -20.79 7.63 -0.41
N LEU A 225 -21.58 7.46 -1.47
CA LEU A 225 -21.09 7.15 -2.81
C LEU A 225 -20.10 8.21 -3.32
N ALA A 226 -20.42 9.50 -3.12
CA ALA A 226 -19.52 10.60 -3.46
C ALA A 226 -18.20 10.55 -2.67
N GLY A 227 -18.26 10.20 -1.38
CA GLY A 227 -17.08 9.97 -0.55
C GLY A 227 -16.21 8.82 -1.04
N ALA A 228 -16.82 7.70 -1.44
CA ALA A 228 -16.11 6.55 -2.00
C ALA A 228 -15.42 6.89 -3.34
N ILE A 229 -16.07 7.67 -4.20
CA ILE A 229 -15.47 8.18 -5.44
C ILE A 229 -14.30 9.11 -5.11
N ALA A 230 -14.49 10.06 -4.19
CA ALA A 230 -13.44 10.98 -3.78
C ALA A 230 -12.21 10.24 -3.24
N ALA A 231 -12.40 9.16 -2.47
CA ALA A 231 -11.34 8.31 -1.97
C ALA A 231 -10.56 7.60 -3.07
N GLY A 232 -11.27 6.94 -3.97
CA GLY A 232 -10.67 6.22 -5.10
C GLY A 232 -9.90 7.16 -6.03
N VAL A 233 -10.48 8.31 -6.36
CA VAL A 233 -9.84 9.34 -7.22
C VAL A 233 -8.58 9.90 -6.56
N SER A 234 -8.63 10.22 -5.26
CA SER A 234 -7.48 10.77 -4.54
C SER A 234 -6.28 9.83 -4.55
N THR A 235 -6.55 8.55 -4.25
CA THR A 235 -5.52 7.51 -4.18
C THR A 235 -4.99 7.16 -5.57
N LEU A 236 -5.88 7.02 -6.56
CA LEU A 236 -5.50 6.75 -7.94
C LEU A 236 -4.63 7.88 -8.51
N ASN A 237 -4.97 9.14 -8.24
CA ASN A 237 -4.14 10.28 -8.60
C ASN A 237 -2.74 10.20 -7.98
N GLY A 238 -2.65 9.87 -6.68
CA GLY A 238 -1.36 9.68 -5.99
C GLY A 238 -0.50 8.60 -6.65
N ASN A 239 -1.08 7.44 -6.96
CA ASN A 239 -0.39 6.32 -7.60
C ASN A 239 0.09 6.66 -9.01
N LEU A 240 -0.79 7.24 -9.83
CA LEU A 240 -0.48 7.63 -11.21
C LEU A 240 0.58 8.75 -11.25
N MET A 241 0.49 9.75 -10.38
CA MET A 241 1.51 10.80 -10.27
C MET A 241 2.86 10.24 -9.80
N ALA A 242 2.87 9.24 -8.93
CA ALA A 242 4.10 8.55 -8.56
C ALA A 242 4.76 7.84 -9.76
N ILE A 243 3.97 7.21 -10.64
CA ILE A 243 4.48 6.63 -11.89
C ILE A 243 5.14 7.70 -12.76
N ALA A 244 4.48 8.85 -12.96
CA ALA A 244 5.05 9.96 -13.73
C ALA A 244 6.36 10.47 -13.12
N ALA A 245 6.43 10.62 -11.80
CA ALA A 245 7.63 11.08 -11.11
C ALA A 245 8.79 10.08 -11.23
N LEU A 246 8.52 8.79 -11.01
CA LEU A 246 9.51 7.71 -11.13
C LEU A 246 10.07 7.63 -12.56
N ALA A 247 9.20 7.67 -13.57
CA ALA A 247 9.62 7.62 -14.96
C ALA A 247 10.36 8.89 -15.38
N GLY A 248 9.76 10.07 -15.16
CA GLY A 248 10.25 11.35 -15.65
C GLY A 248 11.48 11.87 -14.92
N SER A 249 11.50 11.77 -13.59
CA SER A 249 12.57 12.37 -12.77
C SER A 249 13.63 11.36 -12.34
N ASP A 250 13.22 10.16 -11.91
CA ASP A 250 14.16 9.18 -11.36
C ASP A 250 14.84 8.35 -12.47
N ILE A 251 14.07 7.76 -13.39
CA ILE A 251 14.59 6.94 -14.48
C ILE A 251 15.23 7.80 -15.57
N LEU A 252 14.47 8.72 -16.19
CA LEU A 252 15.02 9.57 -17.25
C LEU A 252 16.07 10.56 -16.73
N GLY A 253 16.05 10.91 -15.44
CA GLY A 253 17.13 11.67 -14.82
C GLY A 253 18.47 10.93 -14.82
N ILE A 254 18.46 9.61 -14.84
CA ILE A 254 19.65 8.75 -14.89
C ILE A 254 19.99 8.34 -16.33
N VAL A 255 19.00 7.85 -17.09
CA VAL A 255 19.22 7.27 -18.43
C VAL A 255 19.40 8.36 -19.49
N ALA A 256 18.75 9.52 -19.34
CA ALA A 256 18.79 10.62 -20.28
C ALA A 256 19.04 11.97 -19.58
N PRO A 257 20.19 12.16 -18.90
CA PRO A 257 20.43 13.33 -18.04
C PRO A 257 20.37 14.64 -18.83
N LYS A 258 20.89 14.65 -20.07
CA LYS A 258 20.92 15.81 -20.97
C LYS A 258 19.56 16.17 -21.61
N MET A 259 18.52 15.35 -21.41
CA MET A 259 17.19 15.63 -21.97
C MET A 259 16.54 16.82 -21.27
N GLU A 260 15.90 17.70 -22.05
CA GLU A 260 15.17 18.87 -21.56
C GLU A 260 14.13 18.49 -20.50
N ALA A 261 14.01 19.28 -19.44
CA ALA A 261 13.08 19.05 -18.33
C ALA A 261 11.62 18.92 -18.80
N LYS A 262 11.17 19.76 -19.74
CA LYS A 262 9.81 19.70 -20.29
C LYS A 262 9.54 18.37 -20.99
N LYS A 263 10.52 17.84 -21.73
CA LYS A 263 10.40 16.54 -22.41
C LYS A 263 10.35 15.39 -21.42
N LYS A 264 11.16 15.42 -20.35
CA LYS A 264 11.09 14.43 -19.26
C LYS A 264 9.73 14.39 -18.58
N VAL A 265 9.15 15.56 -18.29
CA VAL A 265 7.80 15.66 -17.73
C VAL A 265 6.77 15.06 -18.69
N ARG A 266 6.81 15.44 -19.98
CA ARG A 266 5.88 14.89 -20.99
C ARG A 266 5.94 13.36 -21.08
N ILE A 267 7.14 12.78 -21.10
CA ILE A 267 7.30 11.32 -21.09
C ILE A 267 6.76 10.71 -19.79
N GLY A 268 6.99 11.34 -18.64
CA GLY A 268 6.39 10.93 -17.37
C GLY A 268 4.87 10.83 -17.44
N PHE A 269 4.19 11.81 -18.04
CA PHE A 269 2.74 11.78 -18.25
C PHE A 269 2.28 10.71 -19.25
N ILE A 270 3.08 10.42 -20.29
CA ILE A 270 2.80 9.30 -21.20
C ILE A 270 2.86 7.96 -20.46
N VAL A 271 3.89 7.74 -19.64
CA VAL A 271 4.05 6.51 -18.85
C VAL A 271 2.95 6.39 -17.80
N LEU A 272 2.52 7.51 -17.22
CA LEU A 272 1.35 7.56 -16.35
C LEU A 272 0.09 7.10 -17.07
N ALA A 273 -0.22 7.66 -18.24
CA ALA A 273 -1.40 7.29 -19.01
C ALA A 273 -1.36 5.80 -19.38
N ALA A 274 -0.21 5.30 -19.85
CA ALA A 274 -0.01 3.89 -20.13
C ALA A 274 -0.21 3.01 -18.88
N GLY A 275 0.34 3.40 -17.73
CA GLY A 275 0.16 2.70 -16.46
C GLY A 275 -1.30 2.66 -16.00
N GLY A 276 -2.03 3.75 -16.18
CA GLY A 276 -3.47 3.82 -15.93
C GLY A 276 -4.28 2.88 -16.83
N VAL A 277 -3.98 2.86 -18.14
CA VAL A 277 -4.62 1.94 -19.09
C VAL A 277 -4.32 0.48 -18.75
N ILE A 278 -3.07 0.16 -18.40
CA ILE A 278 -2.70 -1.20 -17.96
C ILE A 278 -3.49 -1.60 -16.72
N ALA A 279 -3.57 -0.72 -15.70
CA ALA A 279 -4.34 -0.98 -14.49
C ALA A 279 -5.84 -1.16 -14.79
N LEU A 280 -6.40 -0.39 -15.72
CA LEU A 280 -7.79 -0.50 -16.16
C LEU A 280 -8.06 -1.82 -16.87
N LEU A 281 -7.19 -2.23 -17.79
CA LEU A 281 -7.31 -3.51 -18.49
C LEU A 281 -7.25 -4.69 -17.53
N LEU A 282 -6.34 -4.65 -16.57
CA LEU A 282 -6.24 -5.68 -15.54
C LEU A 282 -7.47 -5.71 -14.61
N ALA A 283 -8.15 -4.58 -14.39
CA ALA A 283 -9.32 -4.49 -13.52
C ALA A 283 -10.60 -5.13 -14.10
N PHE A 284 -10.63 -5.50 -15.40
CA PHE A 284 -11.73 -6.26 -15.99
C PHE A 284 -11.84 -7.69 -15.44
N ASN A 285 -10.72 -8.26 -14.97
CA ASN A 285 -10.67 -9.57 -14.32
C ASN A 285 -10.20 -9.39 -12.88
N PRO A 286 -11.02 -8.78 -12.00
CA PRO A 286 -10.60 -8.45 -10.66
C PRO A 286 -10.39 -9.71 -9.80
N PRO A 287 -9.50 -9.67 -8.80
CA PRO A 287 -9.46 -10.67 -7.74
C PRO A 287 -10.79 -10.71 -6.98
N THR A 288 -11.05 -11.81 -6.26
CA THR A 288 -12.29 -12.02 -5.48
C THR A 288 -12.59 -10.88 -4.51
N PHE A 289 -11.56 -10.27 -3.92
CA PHE A 289 -11.68 -9.09 -3.07
C PHE A 289 -10.77 -7.99 -3.60
N LEU A 290 -11.25 -6.74 -3.61
CA LEU A 290 -10.45 -5.59 -4.04
C LEU A 290 -9.16 -5.44 -3.22
N VAL A 291 -9.22 -5.76 -1.91
CA VAL A 291 -8.10 -5.63 -0.98
C VAL A 291 -6.91 -6.48 -1.38
N THR A 292 -7.12 -7.61 -2.07
CA THR A 292 -6.05 -8.50 -2.51
C THR A 292 -5.00 -7.76 -3.33
N SER A 293 -5.43 -6.91 -4.27
CA SER A 293 -4.49 -6.13 -5.10
C SER A 293 -3.59 -5.19 -4.30
N ILE A 294 -4.14 -4.63 -3.21
CA ILE A 294 -3.45 -3.69 -2.32
C ILE A 294 -2.44 -4.45 -1.44
N LEU A 295 -2.86 -5.57 -0.87
CA LEU A 295 -2.01 -6.46 -0.07
C LEU A 295 -0.79 -6.92 -0.87
N TRP A 296 -1.02 -7.29 -2.12
CA TRP A 296 0.03 -7.66 -3.06
C TRP A 296 1.01 -6.53 -3.34
N ALA A 297 0.50 -5.34 -3.65
CA ALA A 297 1.32 -4.16 -3.88
C ALA A 297 2.22 -3.86 -2.66
N PHE A 298 1.66 -3.93 -1.45
CA PHE A 298 2.40 -3.67 -0.21
C PHE A 298 3.42 -4.76 0.10
N GLY A 299 3.07 -6.04 -0.05
CA GLY A 299 3.98 -7.17 0.14
C GLY A 299 5.17 -7.15 -0.83
N LEU A 300 4.91 -6.85 -2.11
CA LEU A 300 5.97 -6.73 -3.12
C LEU A 300 6.90 -5.56 -2.81
N LEU A 301 6.35 -4.41 -2.40
CA LEU A 301 7.14 -3.23 -2.08
C LEU A 301 7.96 -3.41 -0.78
N ALA A 302 7.37 -4.07 0.22
CA ALA A 302 8.06 -4.50 1.43
C ALA A 302 9.23 -5.45 1.11
N SER A 303 9.10 -6.28 0.08
CA SER A 303 10.14 -7.24 -0.35
C SER A 303 11.22 -6.61 -1.23
N THR A 304 10.91 -5.57 -2.01
CA THR A 304 11.80 -5.09 -3.08
C THR A 304 12.52 -3.79 -2.77
N ALA A 305 11.90 -2.88 -2.01
CA ALA A 305 12.45 -1.55 -1.76
C ALA A 305 12.78 -1.31 -0.27
N THR A 306 11.93 -1.79 0.62
CA THR A 306 11.99 -1.42 2.04
C THR A 306 13.27 -1.83 2.77
N PRO A 307 13.86 -3.02 2.55
CA PRO A 307 15.12 -3.38 3.21
C PRO A 307 16.25 -2.40 2.88
N GLY A 308 16.32 -1.97 1.63
CA GLY A 308 17.28 -0.96 1.17
C GLY A 308 17.06 0.41 1.79
N ILE A 309 15.81 0.83 1.94
CA ILE A 309 15.47 2.10 2.59
C ILE A 309 15.78 2.04 4.09
N LEU A 310 15.23 1.03 4.79
CA LEU A 310 15.32 0.93 6.24
C LEU A 310 16.77 0.73 6.70
N LEU A 311 17.45 -0.32 6.24
CA LEU A 311 18.85 -0.55 6.63
C LEU A 311 19.78 0.51 6.04
N GLY A 312 19.42 1.13 4.91
CA GLY A 312 20.20 2.22 4.32
C GLY A 312 20.34 3.44 5.23
N VAL A 313 19.35 3.68 6.10
CA VAL A 313 19.40 4.77 7.07
C VAL A 313 20.32 4.43 8.24
N TRP A 314 20.28 3.19 8.76
CA TRP A 314 20.97 2.83 10.01
C TRP A 314 22.20 1.92 9.89
N TRP A 315 22.62 1.55 8.67
CA TRP A 315 23.70 0.60 8.48
C TRP A 315 24.70 0.98 7.37
N LYS A 316 25.94 1.29 7.76
CA LYS A 316 27.01 1.70 6.82
C LYS A 316 27.44 0.59 5.85
N GLN A 317 27.33 -0.67 6.26
CA GLN A 317 27.74 -1.80 5.44
C GLN A 317 26.70 -2.17 4.36
N ALA A 318 25.51 -1.53 4.35
CA ALA A 318 24.48 -1.80 3.35
C ALA A 318 25.02 -1.52 1.94
N ASN A 319 24.94 -2.53 1.07
CA ASN A 319 25.66 -2.56 -0.21
C ASN A 319 24.72 -2.41 -1.43
N LYS A 320 25.14 -1.64 -2.44
CA LYS A 320 24.36 -1.45 -3.68
C LYS A 320 24.06 -2.74 -4.46
N TYR A 321 25.04 -3.64 -4.59
CA TYR A 321 24.87 -4.92 -5.29
C TYR A 321 23.96 -5.85 -4.51
N ALA A 322 24.06 -5.83 -3.18
CA ALA A 322 23.16 -6.60 -2.33
C ALA A 322 21.72 -6.14 -2.52
N LEU A 323 21.46 -4.84 -2.59
CA LEU A 323 20.11 -4.28 -2.80
C LEU A 323 19.54 -4.71 -4.16
N ILE A 324 20.34 -4.64 -5.22
CA ILE A 324 19.94 -5.08 -6.56
C ILE A 324 19.59 -6.56 -6.56
N CYS A 325 20.48 -7.41 -6.05
CA CYS A 325 20.27 -8.86 -6.04
C CYS A 325 19.08 -9.27 -5.16
N SER A 326 19.02 -8.78 -3.92
CA SER A 326 17.94 -9.16 -2.99
C SER A 326 16.57 -8.70 -3.49
N SER A 327 16.47 -7.47 -4.03
CA SER A 327 15.22 -6.95 -4.58
C SER A 327 14.74 -7.74 -5.79
N ILE A 328 15.62 -8.07 -6.74
CA ILE A 328 15.25 -8.87 -7.93
C ILE A 328 14.83 -10.28 -7.51
N ILE A 329 15.65 -10.97 -6.69
CA ILE A 329 15.37 -12.34 -6.26
C ILE A 329 14.04 -12.40 -5.49
N CYS A 330 13.86 -11.57 -4.47
CA CYS A 330 12.67 -11.63 -3.63
C CYS A 330 11.42 -11.11 -4.34
N GLY A 331 11.56 -10.12 -5.22
CA GLY A 331 10.45 -9.62 -6.04
C GLY A 331 9.96 -10.68 -7.04
N ILE A 332 10.88 -11.37 -7.72
CA ILE A 332 10.52 -12.48 -8.62
C ILE A 332 9.88 -13.62 -7.83
N ILE A 333 10.48 -14.03 -6.70
CA ILE A 333 9.89 -15.09 -5.86
C ILE A 333 8.47 -14.70 -5.43
N PHE A 334 8.24 -13.45 -4.99
CA PHE A 334 6.91 -12.98 -4.58
C PHE A 334 5.87 -13.09 -5.70
N ILE A 335 6.25 -12.76 -6.93
CA ILE A 335 5.40 -12.90 -8.11
C ILE A 335 5.17 -14.37 -8.46
N VAL A 336 6.21 -15.20 -8.42
CA VAL A 336 6.12 -16.62 -8.80
C VAL A 336 5.25 -17.40 -7.82
N ILE A 337 5.34 -17.13 -6.52
CA ILE A 337 4.53 -17.81 -5.49
C ILE A 337 3.09 -17.29 -5.41
N SER A 338 2.69 -16.43 -6.35
CA SER A 338 1.36 -15.87 -6.47
C SER A 338 0.33 -16.88 -6.94
N PRO A 339 -0.88 -16.93 -6.33
CA PRO A 339 -1.98 -17.69 -6.90
C PRO A 339 -2.46 -17.15 -8.26
N TYR A 340 -2.10 -15.92 -8.63
CA TYR A 340 -2.52 -15.27 -9.87
C TYR A 340 -1.56 -15.53 -11.04
N VAL A 341 -0.31 -15.90 -10.75
CA VAL A 341 0.68 -16.21 -11.79
C VAL A 341 0.82 -17.72 -11.94
N PHE A 342 1.14 -18.43 -10.86
CA PHE A 342 1.27 -19.89 -10.87
C PHE A 342 0.44 -20.52 -9.76
N LYS A 343 -0.78 -20.95 -10.11
CA LYS A 343 -1.71 -21.63 -9.19
C LYS A 343 -1.13 -22.90 -8.54
N SER A 344 -0.12 -23.52 -9.17
CA SER A 344 0.54 -24.75 -8.69
C SER A 344 1.62 -24.49 -7.64
N ILE A 345 2.15 -23.26 -7.54
CA ILE A 345 3.26 -22.90 -6.66
C ILE A 345 2.77 -21.78 -5.76
N VAL A 346 1.93 -22.11 -4.79
CA VAL A 346 1.37 -21.12 -3.84
C VAL A 346 1.74 -21.47 -2.42
N VAL A 347 1.97 -20.43 -1.61
CA VAL A 347 2.15 -20.59 -0.16
C VAL A 347 0.80 -20.48 0.52
N GLY A 348 0.50 -21.43 1.42
CA GLY A 348 -0.81 -21.56 2.07
C GLY A 348 -1.87 -22.22 1.17
N LYS A 349 -3.09 -22.38 1.69
CA LYS A 349 -4.22 -23.00 0.96
C LYS A 349 -5.48 -22.14 0.96
N GLY A 350 -6.35 -22.38 -0.02
CA GLY A 350 -7.68 -21.76 -0.09
C GLY A 350 -7.64 -20.23 -0.08
N LEU A 351 -8.45 -19.62 0.78
CA LEU A 351 -8.61 -18.16 0.84
C LEU A 351 -7.35 -17.44 1.34
N VAL A 352 -6.56 -18.09 2.20
CA VAL A 352 -5.27 -17.57 2.70
C VAL A 352 -4.30 -17.33 1.52
N ALA A 353 -4.18 -18.34 0.64
CA ALA A 353 -3.37 -18.23 -0.56
C ALA A 353 -3.95 -17.18 -1.51
N ALA A 354 -5.28 -17.15 -1.71
CA ALA A 354 -5.94 -16.19 -2.60
C ALA A 354 -5.73 -14.72 -2.19
N LEU A 355 -5.67 -14.43 -0.88
CA LEU A 355 -5.35 -13.09 -0.36
C LEU A 355 -3.86 -12.72 -0.56
N GLY A 356 -3.00 -13.73 -0.82
CA GLY A 356 -1.60 -13.65 -1.21
C GLY A 356 -0.62 -13.05 -0.19
N MET A 357 -1.08 -12.82 1.03
CA MET A 357 -0.25 -12.40 2.16
C MET A 357 0.74 -13.48 2.61
N SER A 358 0.43 -14.74 2.33
CA SER A 358 1.33 -15.86 2.56
C SER A 358 2.67 -15.69 1.83
N GLY A 359 2.68 -15.09 0.63
CA GLY A 359 3.91 -14.79 -0.08
C GLY A 359 4.78 -13.74 0.65
N ALA A 360 4.14 -12.73 1.24
CA ALA A 360 4.85 -11.65 1.95
C ALA A 360 5.54 -12.17 3.22
N LEU A 361 4.94 -13.16 3.89
CA LEU A 361 5.55 -13.82 5.06
C LEU A 361 6.89 -14.48 4.72
N VAL A 362 7.04 -14.95 3.49
CA VAL A 362 8.27 -15.57 3.01
C VAL A 362 9.24 -14.51 2.50
N THR A 363 8.81 -13.68 1.55
CA THR A 363 9.73 -12.84 0.78
C THR A 363 10.18 -11.59 1.52
N VAL A 364 9.37 -11.02 2.42
CA VAL A 364 9.77 -9.81 3.15
C VAL A 364 10.93 -10.13 4.09
N PRO A 365 10.84 -11.13 4.99
CA PRO A 365 11.97 -11.53 5.82
C PRO A 365 13.15 -12.01 4.97
N LEU A 366 12.91 -12.85 3.95
CA LEU A 366 13.96 -13.31 3.05
C LEU A 366 14.73 -12.16 2.42
N SER A 367 14.07 -11.07 2.04
CA SER A 367 14.72 -9.92 1.44
C SER A 367 15.63 -9.17 2.42
N PHE A 368 15.20 -9.00 3.69
CA PHE A 368 16.08 -8.47 4.74
C PHE A 368 17.30 -9.36 4.96
N ALA A 369 17.09 -10.68 5.07
CA ALA A 369 18.18 -11.62 5.26
C ALA A 369 19.16 -11.63 4.09
N LEU A 370 18.67 -11.77 2.85
CA LEU A 370 19.50 -11.75 1.64
C LEU A 370 20.23 -10.43 1.50
N PHE A 371 19.57 -9.30 1.76
CA PHE A 371 20.22 -8.00 1.66
C PHE A 371 21.39 -7.86 2.64
N ILE A 372 21.23 -8.34 3.87
CA ILE A 372 22.29 -8.31 4.90
C ILE A 372 23.43 -9.27 4.54
N ILE A 373 23.10 -10.53 4.23
CA ILE A 373 24.09 -11.57 3.91
C ILE A 373 24.90 -11.17 2.67
N LEU A 374 24.24 -10.76 1.59
CA LEU A 374 24.90 -10.31 0.37
C LEU A 374 25.72 -9.04 0.59
N SER A 375 25.27 -8.13 1.48
CA SER A 375 26.08 -6.95 1.82
C SER A 375 27.41 -7.36 2.45
N PHE A 376 27.42 -8.30 3.40
CA PHE A 376 28.67 -8.82 3.96
C PHE A 376 29.55 -9.52 2.92
N ILE A 377 28.95 -10.33 2.04
CA ILE A 377 29.68 -11.05 0.99
C ILE A 377 30.34 -10.05 0.03
N PHE A 378 29.58 -9.12 -0.54
CA PHE A 378 30.12 -8.15 -1.49
C PHE A 378 31.14 -7.20 -0.85
N ASN A 379 30.97 -6.85 0.42
CA ASN A 379 31.97 -6.03 1.13
C ASN A 379 33.29 -6.78 1.29
N LYS A 380 33.28 -8.09 1.54
CA LYS A 380 34.49 -8.93 1.58
C LYS A 380 35.13 -9.11 0.19
N MET A 381 34.34 -9.08 -0.88
CA MET A 381 34.83 -9.17 -2.27
C MET A 381 35.42 -7.84 -2.82
N GLY A 382 35.75 -6.88 -1.95
CA GLY A 382 36.29 -5.59 -2.37
C GLY A 382 35.27 -4.63 -3.01
N ARG A 383 33.97 -4.93 -2.91
CA ARG A 383 32.89 -4.07 -3.42
C ARG A 383 32.18 -3.28 -2.31
N ALA A 384 32.89 -2.98 -1.22
CA ALA A 384 32.32 -2.27 -0.07
C ALA A 384 31.83 -0.85 -0.44
N PRO A 385 30.84 -0.31 0.28
CA PRO A 385 30.38 1.06 0.07
C PRO A 385 31.52 2.07 0.21
N SER A 386 31.52 3.09 -0.65
CA SER A 386 32.52 4.16 -0.60
C SER A 386 32.37 4.99 0.67
N GLN A 387 33.42 5.72 1.05
CA GLN A 387 33.35 6.64 2.19
C GLN A 387 32.25 7.69 2.00
N GLU A 388 32.08 8.22 0.78
CA GLU A 388 31.00 9.17 0.47
C GLU A 388 29.61 8.57 0.69
N GLU A 389 29.39 7.33 0.23
CA GLU A 389 28.14 6.59 0.42
C GLU A 389 27.86 6.36 1.91
N LYS A 390 28.88 6.03 2.70
CA LYS A 390 28.77 5.86 4.16
C LYS A 390 28.55 7.18 4.89
N ALA A 391 29.19 8.27 4.45
CA ALA A 391 29.06 9.60 5.03
C ALA A 391 27.65 10.20 4.85
N VAL A 392 26.84 9.66 3.93
CA VAL A 392 25.41 9.98 3.87
C VAL A 392 24.72 9.66 5.20
N LEU A 393 25.07 8.55 5.87
CA LEU A 393 24.42 8.15 7.13
C LEU A 393 24.70 9.13 8.27
N ASP A 394 25.93 9.61 8.35
CA ASP A 394 26.31 10.59 9.36
C ASP A 394 25.52 11.90 9.11
N ARG A 395 25.46 12.36 7.85
CA ARG A 395 24.72 13.57 7.46
C ARG A 395 23.22 13.50 7.76
N ILE A 396 22.55 12.39 7.43
CA ILE A 396 21.10 12.25 7.69
C ILE A 396 20.78 12.20 9.19
N HIS A 397 21.75 11.83 10.03
CA HIS A 397 21.63 11.86 11.49
C HIS A 397 22.11 13.17 12.13
N GLY A 398 22.47 14.17 11.32
CA GLY A 398 22.87 15.50 11.79
C GLY A 398 24.32 15.59 12.25
N TRP A 399 25.16 14.62 11.92
CA TRP A 399 26.59 14.70 12.18
C TRP A 399 27.31 15.50 11.08
N ASN A 400 28.21 16.39 11.50
CA ASN A 400 29.03 17.20 10.61
C ASN A 400 30.34 16.51 10.22
N ASP A 401 30.75 15.48 10.99
CA ASP A 401 31.97 14.72 10.80
C ASP A 401 31.70 13.26 10.41
N TYR A 402 32.57 12.71 9.57
CA TYR A 402 32.55 11.29 9.25
C TYR A 402 33.25 10.48 10.34
N ARG A 403 32.60 9.42 10.84
CA ARG A 403 33.23 8.44 11.74
C ARG A 403 32.87 7.01 11.38
N GLU A 404 33.85 6.20 11.02
CA GLU A 404 33.61 4.81 10.58
C GLU A 404 32.96 3.95 11.67
N GLU A 405 33.13 4.23 12.97
CA GLU A 405 32.51 3.39 14.02
C GLU A 405 30.99 3.58 14.13
N ARG A 406 30.46 4.76 13.80
CA ARG A 406 29.02 5.05 13.90
C ARG A 406 28.24 4.20 12.89
N TYR A 407 27.14 3.58 13.33
CA TYR A 407 26.24 2.80 12.45
C TYR A 407 26.91 1.66 11.67
N ASN A 408 28.05 1.17 12.16
CA ASN A 408 28.88 0.16 11.48
C ASN A 408 28.93 -1.19 12.20
N GLY A 409 28.00 -1.40 13.13
CA GLY A 409 27.88 -2.66 13.86
C GLY A 409 27.54 -3.84 12.94
N LYS A 410 28.05 -5.02 13.28
CA LYS A 410 27.81 -6.28 12.54
C LYS A 410 26.85 -7.23 13.26
N VAL A 411 26.79 -7.15 14.59
CA VAL A 411 26.02 -8.10 15.43
C VAL A 411 24.53 -8.02 15.14
N TRP A 412 23.92 -6.85 15.27
CA TRP A 412 22.49 -6.66 15.06
C TRP A 412 22.01 -7.02 13.63
N PRO A 413 22.72 -6.62 12.55
CA PRO A 413 22.38 -7.10 11.21
C PRO A 413 22.37 -8.64 11.11
N TRP A 414 23.36 -9.33 11.68
CA TRP A 414 23.35 -10.80 11.67
C TRP A 414 22.18 -11.40 12.45
N VAL A 415 21.85 -10.85 13.63
CA VAL A 415 20.68 -11.27 14.40
C VAL A 415 19.41 -11.12 13.57
N VAL A 416 19.22 -9.95 12.92
CA VAL A 416 18.08 -9.69 12.04
C VAL A 416 18.05 -10.70 10.89
N ALA A 417 19.18 -10.97 10.22
CA ALA A 417 19.23 -11.92 9.12
C ALA A 417 18.82 -13.34 9.55
N VAL A 418 19.30 -13.82 10.71
CA VAL A 418 18.96 -15.14 11.25
C VAL A 418 17.47 -15.23 11.60
N VAL A 419 16.93 -14.24 12.30
CA VAL A 419 15.51 -14.18 12.65
C VAL A 419 14.65 -14.13 11.39
N CYS A 420 15.03 -13.32 10.41
CA CYS A 420 14.32 -13.21 9.15
C CYS A 420 14.33 -14.53 8.35
N LEU A 421 15.45 -15.25 8.31
CA LEU A 421 15.50 -16.58 7.69
C LEU A 421 14.57 -17.58 8.40
N ALA A 422 14.57 -17.58 9.74
CA ALA A 422 13.69 -18.45 10.51
C ALA A 422 12.20 -18.17 10.21
N ILE A 423 11.80 -16.90 10.15
CA ILE A 423 10.43 -16.50 9.79
C ILE A 423 10.10 -16.90 8.34
N SER A 424 11.03 -16.71 7.40
CA SER A 424 10.82 -17.10 6.01
C SER A 424 10.63 -18.62 5.87
N VAL A 425 11.40 -19.43 6.61
CA VAL A 425 11.26 -20.89 6.62
C VAL A 425 9.94 -21.31 7.27
N TRP A 426 9.54 -20.63 8.36
CA TRP A 426 8.24 -20.85 9.00
C TRP A 426 7.06 -20.56 8.07
N GLY A 427 7.15 -19.49 7.27
CA GLY A 427 6.13 -19.16 6.28
C GLY A 427 5.98 -20.19 5.15
N LEU A 428 7.06 -20.92 4.83
CA LEU A 428 7.08 -21.97 3.80
C LEU A 428 6.53 -23.32 4.28
N GLN A 429 6.53 -23.59 5.59
CA GLN A 429 5.94 -24.81 6.13
C GLN A 429 4.46 -24.89 5.73
N PRO A 430 3.87 -26.06 5.44
CA PRO A 430 2.45 -26.16 5.09
C PRO A 430 1.51 -25.60 6.17
N TRP A 431 0.44 -24.92 5.75
CA TRP A 431 -0.63 -24.36 6.58
C TRP A 431 -1.87 -24.00 5.76
#